data_AF-A0A0A1I5N8-F1
#
_entry.id   AF-A0A0A1I5N8-F1
#
_cell.length_a   1.000
_cell.length_b   1.000
_cell.length_c   1.000
_cell.angle_alpha   90.00
_cell.angle_beta   90.00
_cell.angle_gamma   90.00
#
_symmetry.space_group_name_H-M   'P 1'
#
loop_
_entity.id
_entity.type
_entity.pdbx_description
1 polymer ?
#
loop_
_entity_poly.entity_id
_entity_poly.type
_entity_poly.pdbx_seq_one_letter_code
_entity_poly.pdbx_strand_id
1 'polypeptide(L)'
;EMHQYLDSDGSGTSEACVSSTIFKERLQAATQWLKDNKKQGVIGEFAAGNNAQCISALQDGLTYLAQNSDVWWGGIWWAAGP
;
A
#
# COMPACT_ATOMS: atom_id res chain seq x y z
N GLU A 1 10.71 -4.59 -5.25
CA GLU A 1 9.26 -4.80 -5.44
C GLU A 1 8.75 -5.37 -4.12
N MET A 2 7.55 -4.94 -3.68
CA MET A 2 6.89 -5.36 -2.44
C MET A 2 5.38 -5.42 -2.66
N HIS A 3 4.68 -6.35 -1.99
CA HIS A 3 3.22 -6.44 -2.02
C HIS A 3 2.62 -5.98 -0.70
N GLN A 4 1.43 -5.38 -0.73
CA GLN A 4 0.75 -4.98 0.49
C GLN A 4 -0.78 -5.00 0.37
N TYR A 5 -1.41 -5.88 1.14
CA TYR A 5 -2.86 -5.90 1.35
C TYR A 5 -3.23 -5.28 2.69
N LEU A 6 -4.52 -4.98 2.87
CA LEU A 6 -5.00 -4.10 3.96
C LEU A 6 -5.82 -4.83 5.04
N ASP A 7 -6.06 -6.13 4.84
CA ASP A 7 -6.75 -7.00 5.78
C ASP A 7 -5.85 -7.44 6.95
N SER A 8 -6.45 -8.09 7.95
CA SER A 8 -5.83 -8.34 9.25
C SER A 8 -4.48 -9.03 9.19
N ASP A 9 -4.33 -10.02 8.30
CA ASP A 9 -3.09 -10.77 8.11
C ASP A 9 -2.28 -10.32 6.88
N GLY A 10 -2.79 -9.35 6.11
CA GLY A 10 -2.16 -8.88 4.89
C GLY A 10 -2.16 -9.90 3.76
N SER A 11 -3.05 -10.90 3.81
CA SER A 11 -3.18 -11.93 2.77
C SER A 11 -3.94 -11.46 1.52
N GLY A 12 -4.76 -10.40 1.65
CA GLY A 12 -5.62 -9.92 0.55
C GLY A 12 -6.82 -10.81 0.28
N THR A 13 -7.25 -11.62 1.26
CA THR A 13 -8.36 -12.58 1.09
C THR A 13 -9.66 -12.10 1.73
N SER A 14 -9.62 -11.02 2.51
CA SER A 14 -10.78 -10.40 3.15
C SER A 14 -11.11 -9.03 2.55
N GLU A 15 -12.40 -8.71 2.43
CA GLU A 15 -12.88 -7.39 2.02
C GLU A 15 -12.68 -6.31 3.11
N ALA A 16 -12.42 -6.72 4.35
CA ALA A 16 -12.25 -5.81 5.47
C ALA A 16 -10.81 -5.29 5.56
N CYS A 17 -10.65 -3.97 5.63
CA CYS A 17 -9.37 -3.34 5.98
C CYS A 17 -9.25 -3.18 7.50
N VAL A 18 -8.04 -3.22 8.06
CA VAL A 18 -7.84 -3.06 9.52
C VAL A 18 -8.27 -1.68 10.03
N SER A 19 -7.92 -0.62 9.29
CA SER A 19 -8.24 0.77 9.63
C SER A 19 -8.24 1.64 8.37
N SER A 20 -8.64 2.91 8.50
CA SER A 20 -8.59 3.91 7.42
C SER A 20 -7.17 4.44 7.13
N THR A 21 -6.14 3.97 7.83
CA THR A 21 -4.73 4.42 7.70
C THR A 21 -3.75 3.26 7.53
N ILE A 22 -4.25 2.02 7.51
CA ILE A 22 -3.41 0.82 7.59
C ILE A 22 -2.41 0.72 6.42
N PHE A 23 -2.76 1.21 5.24
CA PHE A 23 -1.86 1.14 4.08
C PHE A 23 -0.59 1.95 4.32
N LYS A 24 -0.70 3.21 4.77
CA LYS A 24 0.47 4.02 5.12
C LYS A 24 1.29 3.38 6.23
N GLU A 25 0.62 2.98 7.32
CA GLU A 25 1.29 2.41 8.49
C GLU A 25 2.20 1.23 8.12
N ARG A 26 1.71 0.32 7.26
CA ARG A 26 2.48 -0.84 6.80
C ARG A 26 3.65 -0.46 5.87
N LEU A 27 3.58 0.68 5.18
CA LEU A 27 4.63 1.15 4.28
C LEU A 27 5.77 1.93 4.95
N GLN A 28 5.59 2.40 6.20
CA GLN A 28 6.56 3.30 6.85
C GLN A 28 7.94 2.69 7.01
N ALA A 29 8.02 1.44 7.49
CA ALA A 29 9.29 0.76 7.71
C ALA A 29 10.03 0.51 6.38
N ALA A 30 9.31 0.07 5.35
CA ALA A 30 9.87 -0.13 4.01
C ALA A 30 10.37 1.19 3.40
N THR A 31 9.61 2.28 3.55
CA THR A 31 9.98 3.61 3.07
C THR A 31 11.26 4.10 3.71
N GLN A 32 11.38 3.95 5.04
CA GLN A 32 12.59 4.32 5.77
C GLN A 32 13.79 3.49 5.27
N TRP A 33 13.60 2.18 5.12
CA TRP A 33 14.65 1.29 4.62
C TRP A 33 15.11 1.69 3.20
N LEU A 34 14.19 2.03 2.30
CA LEU A 34 14.54 2.47 0.95
C LEU A 34 15.38 3.76 0.97
N LYS A 35 15.00 4.73 1.82
CA LYS A 35 15.74 6.00 1.99
C LYS A 35 17.14 5.76 2.53
N ASP A 36 17.27 4.99 3.61
CA ASP A 36 18.55 4.72 4.26
C ASP A 36 19.52 3.97 3.34
N ASN A 37 18.99 3.12 2.47
CA ASN A 37 19.79 2.27 1.59
C ASN A 37 19.92 2.82 0.16
N LYS A 38 19.42 4.04 -0.10
CA LYS A 38 19.43 4.69 -1.42
C LYS A 38 18.85 3.76 -2.50
N LYS A 39 17.73 3.12 -2.19
CA LYS A 39 17.01 2.21 -3.07
C LYS A 39 15.68 2.82 -3.48
N GLN A 40 15.13 2.29 -4.57
CA GLN A 40 13.81 2.63 -5.06
C GLN A 40 12.91 1.40 -5.02
N GLY A 41 11.63 1.63 -4.76
CA GLY A 41 10.61 0.61 -4.63
C GLY A 41 9.41 0.90 -5.53
N VAL A 42 8.65 -0.16 -5.77
CA VAL A 42 7.32 -0.14 -6.38
C VAL A 42 6.47 -1.13 -5.58
N ILE A 43 5.20 -0.78 -5.35
CA ILE A 43 4.22 -1.73 -4.80
C ILE A 43 3.64 -2.52 -5.97
N GLY A 44 4.11 -3.75 -6.19
CA GLY A 44 3.70 -4.57 -7.34
C GLY A 44 2.29 -5.14 -7.20
N GLU A 45 1.80 -5.25 -5.97
CA GLU A 45 0.42 -5.64 -5.69
C GLU A 45 -0.11 -4.88 -4.47
N PHE A 46 -1.31 -4.32 -4.63
CA PHE A 46 -2.16 -3.90 -3.52
C PHE A 46 -3.63 -4.00 -3.93
N ALA A 47 -4.50 -4.23 -2.95
CA ALA A 47 -5.94 -4.27 -3.13
C ALA A 47 -6.67 -3.96 -1.82
N ALA A 48 -7.94 -3.62 -1.93
CA ALA A 48 -8.82 -3.40 -0.79
C ALA A 48 -10.29 -3.62 -1.20
N GLY A 49 -11.16 -3.94 -0.23
CA GLY A 49 -12.60 -4.07 -0.48
C GLY A 49 -13.26 -2.74 -0.85
N ASN A 50 -14.42 -2.80 -1.53
CA ASN A 50 -15.19 -1.63 -1.93
C ASN A 50 -16.08 -1.11 -0.77
N ASN A 51 -15.45 -0.55 0.26
CA ASN A 51 -16.14 0.05 1.41
C ASN A 51 -15.42 1.33 1.87
N ALA A 52 -16.13 2.18 2.63
CA ALA A 52 -15.65 3.51 2.99
C ALA A 52 -14.32 3.50 3.76
N GLN A 53 -14.11 2.53 4.66
CA GLN A 53 -12.87 2.41 5.42
C GLN A 53 -11.69 2.06 4.51
N CYS A 54 -11.87 1.08 3.63
CA CYS A 54 -10.86 0.66 2.67
C CYS A 54 -10.53 1.77 1.64
N ILE A 55 -11.54 2.50 1.14
CA ILE A 55 -11.30 3.64 0.25
C ILE A 55 -10.47 4.72 0.94
N SER A 56 -10.74 4.99 2.23
CA SER A 56 -9.95 5.92 3.02
C SER A 56 -8.51 5.44 3.20
N ALA A 57 -8.32 4.14 3.47
CA ALA A 57 -6.99 3.53 3.58
C ALA A 57 -6.20 3.59 2.27
N LEU A 58 -6.85 3.38 1.12
CA LEU A 58 -6.24 3.54 -0.19
C LEU A 58 -5.80 4.99 -0.43
N GLN A 59 -6.66 5.97 -0.11
CA GLN A 59 -6.33 7.39 -0.27
C GLN A 59 -5.14 7.80 0.62
N ASP A 60 -5.11 7.39 1.89
CA ASP A 60 -3.99 7.68 2.81
C ASP A 60 -2.68 7.02 2.34
N GLY A 61 -2.72 5.74 1.95
CA GLY A 61 -1.55 5.02 1.47
C GLY A 61 -0.99 5.55 0.14
N LEU A 62 -1.85 5.81 -0.85
CA LEU A 62 -1.42 6.36 -2.14
C LEU A 62 -0.89 7.79 -2.00
N THR A 63 -1.50 8.60 -1.12
CA THR A 63 -0.97 9.93 -0.77
C THR A 63 0.42 9.81 -0.14
N TYR A 64 0.63 8.84 0.75
CA TYR A 64 1.93 8.59 1.36
C TYR A 64 3.00 8.16 0.35
N LEU A 65 2.67 7.28 -0.60
CA LEU A 65 3.59 6.92 -1.69
C LEU A 65 3.97 8.17 -2.52
N ALA A 66 2.99 9.00 -2.88
CA ALA A 66 3.24 10.22 -3.65
C ALA A 66 4.14 11.23 -2.91
N GLN A 67 3.94 11.39 -1.60
CA GLN A 67 4.78 12.23 -0.74
C GLN A 67 6.21 11.70 -0.56
N ASN A 68 6.44 10.41 -0.82
CA ASN A 68 7.75 9.75 -0.75
C ASN A 68 8.20 9.26 -2.13
N SER A 69 7.90 10.05 -3.17
CA SER A 69 8.26 9.77 -4.57
C SER A 69 9.76 9.84 -4.86
N ASP A 70 10.57 10.27 -3.88
CA ASP A 70 12.02 10.11 -3.92
C ASP A 70 12.45 8.64 -3.92
N VAL A 71 11.67 7.77 -3.28
CA VAL A 71 11.96 6.32 -3.18
C VAL A 71 10.86 5.42 -3.76
N TRP A 72 9.61 5.89 -3.88
CA TRP A 72 8.51 5.10 -4.43
C TRP A 72 8.13 5.52 -5.86
N TRP A 73 8.12 4.57 -6.78
CA TRP A 73 7.74 4.79 -8.18
C TRP A 73 6.23 4.72 -8.41
N GLY A 74 5.48 4.19 -7.45
CA GLY A 74 4.02 4.03 -7.53
C GLY A 74 3.57 2.67 -7.04
N GLY A 75 2.34 2.30 -7.44
CA GLY A 75 1.73 1.02 -7.12
C GLY A 75 0.95 0.44 -8.30
N ILE A 76 0.83 -0.88 -8.33
CA ILE A 76 0.10 -1.65 -9.34
C ILE A 76 -1.05 -2.39 -8.64
N TRP A 77 -2.28 -2.14 -9.08
CA TRP A 77 -3.49 -2.73 -8.49
C TRP A 77 -3.58 -4.23 -8.79
N TRP A 78 -3.92 -5.01 -7.77
CA TRP A 78 -4.24 -6.43 -7.92
C TRP A 78 -5.75 -6.67 -7.77
N ALA A 79 -6.48 -7.09 -8.80
CA ALA A 79 -6.10 -7.24 -10.18
C ALA A 79 -7.25 -6.77 -11.08
N ALA A 80 -7.01 -6.71 -12.38
CA ALA A 80 -8.07 -6.68 -13.37
C ALA A 80 -8.33 -8.11 -13.88
N GLY A 81 -8.08 -8.39 -15.16
CA GLY A 81 -8.40 -9.66 -15.82
C GLY A 81 -9.52 -9.48 -16.86
N PRO A 82 -9.63 -10.38 -17.84
CA PRO A 82 -10.65 -10.31 -18.89
C PRO A 82 -12.09 -10.43 -18.36
#